data_AF-A0A7V2TYJ1-F1
#
_entry.id   AF-A0A7V2TYJ1-F1
#
_cell.length_a   1.000
_cell.length_b   1.000
_cell.length_c   1.000
_cell.angle_alpha   90.00
_cell.angle_beta   90.00
_cell.angle_gamma   90.00
#
_symmetry.space_group_name_H-M   'P 1'
#
loop_
_entity.id
_entity.type
_entity.pdbx_description
1 polymer ?
#
loop_
_entity_poly.entity_id
_entity_poly.type
_entity_poly.pdbx_seq_one_letter_code
_entity_poly.pdbx_strand_id
1 'polypeptide(L)'
;LPLLLHLMHPERNFYVVLTPHFTSAIAAFGVVLFAYGSIVASELWFLYRKHLVGESRKLKNRPDKSPAEKAKYALCTILTLGAFDLSPSALRKDEKAVRLLAGAGVPVACFLHGYAGFIFGSVKANALWMTPLMPVIFIMSAVVSGVALCMLAYLLTMEARKVLASRRRLPGVSPTPEEIRGMEWYELKMTSKYLIFFLIFSLSLELLDLVFRGYTAVKSWDILRNVIYGKDFINIFILQYTLGNLVPFILLLIPGLTVRRAIPALILVLFGVFMMRWNVVIGGQSFSLTFSGYMDYRLPIIPHSLETFKEGLPGALLIGMVATTLVAFATGLARPPEAVVAPPDFSTIGKLDVMAALQPALLGAVFAFLIVDFFDTMGTVIALGEQSGRMQPDGTLPGLKRVLFTDSLAAMWGGFCSASSVTSYIESASGVGAGGRTGLTSVTVGVLFLCALVLAPLAQAVPAEATAAALIVVGFMMMSVVRDIDFSRYATAVPAFLILLVIP
;
A
#
# COMPACT_ATOMS: atom_id res chain seq x y z
N LEU A 1 6.32 4.40 1.19
CA LEU A 1 5.51 3.69 0.18
C LEU A 1 4.57 4.63 -0.59
N PRO A 2 3.68 5.43 0.03
CA PRO A 2 2.78 6.32 -0.74
C PRO A 2 3.52 7.38 -1.59
N LEU A 3 4.64 7.91 -1.11
CA LEU A 3 5.48 8.83 -1.87
C LEU A 3 6.18 8.18 -3.08
N LEU A 4 6.41 6.88 -3.03
CA LEU A 4 6.98 6.14 -4.15
C LEU A 4 5.88 5.85 -5.18
N LEU A 5 4.73 5.38 -4.70
CA LEU A 5 3.62 4.94 -5.54
C LEU A 5 2.84 6.07 -6.21
N HIS A 6 2.98 7.33 -5.76
CA HIS A 6 2.40 8.47 -6.49
C HIS A 6 3.19 8.85 -7.75
N LEU A 7 4.45 8.43 -7.84
CA LEU A 7 5.30 8.78 -8.99
C LEU A 7 4.81 8.01 -10.21
N MET A 8 4.79 8.65 -11.38
CA MET A 8 4.53 7.93 -12.63
C MET A 8 5.60 6.87 -12.93
N HIS A 9 6.82 7.08 -12.44
CA HIS A 9 7.98 6.21 -12.60
C HIS A 9 8.62 5.89 -11.24
N PRO A 10 7.97 5.06 -10.40
CA PRO A 10 8.47 4.72 -9.07
C PRO A 10 9.86 4.07 -9.10
N GLU A 11 10.17 3.35 -10.18
CA GLU A 11 11.46 2.71 -10.42
C GLU A 11 12.62 3.69 -10.53
N ARG A 12 12.35 4.97 -10.85
CA ARG A 12 13.35 6.03 -10.98
C ARG A 12 13.59 6.79 -9.68
N ASN A 13 12.88 6.48 -8.59
CA ASN A 13 13.01 7.23 -7.35
C ASN A 13 14.44 7.19 -6.75
N PHE A 14 15.23 6.17 -7.07
CA PHE A 14 16.62 6.09 -6.59
C PHE A 14 17.48 7.28 -7.04
N TYR A 15 17.16 7.93 -8.18
CA TYR A 15 17.86 9.13 -8.63
C TYR A 15 17.68 10.32 -7.68
N VAL A 16 16.55 10.41 -6.98
CA VAL A 16 16.32 11.47 -5.97
C VAL A 16 17.31 11.35 -4.81
N VAL A 17 17.76 10.12 -4.51
CA VAL A 17 18.71 9.84 -3.42
C VAL A 17 20.16 9.89 -3.91
N LEU A 18 20.45 9.33 -5.08
CA LEU A 18 21.83 9.26 -5.61
C LEU A 18 22.32 10.57 -6.22
N THR A 19 21.43 11.33 -6.86
CA THR A 19 21.75 12.59 -7.54
C THR A 19 20.73 13.68 -7.15
N PRO A 20 20.67 14.07 -5.86
CA PRO A 20 19.70 15.04 -5.38
C PRO A 20 20.01 16.43 -5.94
N HIS A 21 19.00 17.10 -6.49
CA HIS A 21 19.11 18.51 -6.82
C HIS A 21 18.71 19.34 -5.60
N PHE A 22 19.67 19.98 -4.92
CA PHE A 22 19.44 20.64 -3.63
C PHE A 22 18.53 21.89 -3.69
N THR A 23 18.25 22.42 -4.88
CA THR A 23 17.23 23.49 -5.03
C THR A 23 15.80 22.94 -5.02
N SER A 24 15.63 21.63 -5.18
CA SER A 24 14.32 20.99 -5.18
C SER A 24 13.90 20.66 -3.75
N ALA A 25 12.79 21.26 -3.30
CA ALA A 25 12.28 21.03 -1.96
C ALA A 25 11.92 19.55 -1.72
N ILE A 26 11.45 18.83 -2.75
CA ILE A 26 11.13 17.40 -2.61
C ILE A 26 12.39 16.53 -2.46
N ALA A 27 13.52 16.90 -3.08
CA ALA A 27 14.77 16.18 -2.94
C ALA A 27 15.34 16.32 -1.51
N ALA A 28 15.33 17.54 -0.97
CA ALA A 28 15.72 17.78 0.42
C ALA A 28 14.81 17.03 1.41
N PHE A 29 13.49 17.01 1.17
CA PHE A 29 12.55 16.25 1.98
C PHE A 29 12.83 14.75 1.96
N GLY A 30 13.19 14.18 0.80
CA GLY A 30 13.56 12.77 0.67
C GLY A 30 14.76 12.37 1.55
N VAL A 31 15.80 13.22 1.60
CA VAL A 31 16.98 13.00 2.45
C VAL A 31 16.61 13.02 3.93
N VAL A 32 15.82 14.02 4.36
CA VAL A 32 15.38 14.15 5.76
C VAL A 32 14.52 12.97 6.17
N LEU A 33 13.58 12.55 5.31
CA LEU A 33 12.71 11.41 5.56
C LEU A 33 13.52 10.11 5.74
N PHE A 34 14.53 9.89 4.90
CA PHE A 34 15.41 8.72 5.00
C PHE A 34 16.26 8.76 6.27
N ALA A 35 16.83 9.92 6.61
CA ALA A 35 17.61 10.11 7.83
C ALA A 35 16.75 9.86 9.09
N TYR A 36 15.55 10.45 9.14
CA TYR A 36 14.61 10.23 10.25
C TYR A 36 14.21 8.76 10.37
N GLY A 37 13.84 8.12 9.26
CA GLY A 37 13.50 6.70 9.24
C GLY A 37 14.64 5.81 9.74
N SER A 38 15.88 6.14 9.40
CA SER A 38 17.08 5.42 9.86
C SER A 38 17.33 5.60 11.36
N ILE A 39 17.14 6.82 11.88
CA ILE A 39 17.25 7.10 13.32
C ILE A 39 16.19 6.29 14.10
N VAL A 40 14.93 6.36 13.68
CA VAL A 40 13.82 5.65 14.34
C VAL A 40 14.00 4.14 14.25
N ALA A 41 14.40 3.60 13.09
CA ALA A 41 14.67 2.18 12.94
C ALA A 41 15.79 1.70 13.89
N SER A 42 16.85 2.49 14.03
CA SER A 42 17.96 2.21 14.94
C SER A 42 17.53 2.29 16.41
N GLU A 43 16.76 3.32 16.76
CA GLU A 43 16.21 3.52 18.11
C GLU A 43 15.31 2.34 18.51
N LEU A 44 14.38 1.95 17.64
CA LEU A 44 13.52 0.79 17.84
C LEU A 44 14.33 -0.49 17.99
N TRP A 45 15.40 -0.67 17.21
CA TRP A 45 16.26 -1.84 17.32
C TRP A 45 16.92 -1.93 18.70
N PHE A 46 17.55 -0.85 19.18
CA PHE A 46 18.16 -0.83 20.52
C PHE A 46 17.12 -1.03 21.64
N LEU A 47 15.94 -0.41 21.51
CA LEU A 47 14.87 -0.52 22.49
C LEU A 47 14.33 -1.96 22.59
N TYR A 48 14.12 -2.62 21.45
CA TYR A 48 13.56 -3.97 21.39
C TYR A 48 14.61 -5.08 21.46
N ARG A 49 15.92 -4.78 21.41
CA ARG A 49 16.99 -5.80 21.40
C ARG A 49 16.86 -6.82 22.53
N LYS A 50 16.63 -6.35 23.77
CA LYS A 50 16.45 -7.22 24.95
C LYS A 50 15.29 -8.19 24.75
N HIS A 51 14.18 -7.70 24.17
CA HIS A 51 13.00 -8.51 23.89
C HIS A 51 13.28 -9.53 22.77
N LEU A 52 13.89 -9.11 21.67
CA LEU A 52 14.24 -9.97 20.53
C LEU A 52 15.17 -11.12 20.94
N VAL A 53 16.22 -10.82 21.71
CA VAL A 53 17.15 -11.84 22.23
C VAL A 53 16.45 -12.75 23.24
N GLY A 54 15.61 -12.20 24.10
CA GLY A 54 14.83 -12.96 25.07
C GLY A 54 13.89 -13.98 24.41
N GLU A 55 13.12 -13.54 23.42
CA GLU A 55 12.22 -14.41 22.65
C GLU A 55 12.99 -15.43 21.81
N SER A 56 14.10 -15.04 21.17
CA SER A 56 14.97 -15.97 20.43
C SER A 56 15.51 -17.06 21.34
N ARG A 57 16.01 -16.73 22.54
CA ARG A 57 16.52 -17.72 23.52
C ARG A 57 15.43 -18.64 24.05
N LYS A 58 14.24 -18.10 24.38
CA LYS A 58 13.09 -18.90 24.83
C LYS A 58 12.68 -19.92 23.77
N LEU A 59 12.60 -19.48 22.52
CA LEU A 59 12.22 -20.35 21.40
C LEU A 59 13.34 -21.34 21.06
N LYS A 60 14.63 -20.97 21.18
CA LYS A 60 15.76 -21.87 20.88
C LYS A 60 15.63 -23.23 21.57
N ASN A 61 15.29 -23.23 22.86
CA ASN A 61 15.29 -24.43 23.71
C ASN A 61 13.99 -25.26 23.67
N ARG A 62 12.98 -24.87 22.87
CA ARG A 62 11.77 -25.67 22.69
C ARG A 62 11.97 -26.75 21.61
N PRO A 63 11.80 -28.06 21.92
CA PRO A 63 11.92 -29.13 20.94
C PRO A 63 10.72 -29.16 19.96
N ASP A 64 9.48 -29.03 20.46
CA ASP A 64 8.26 -29.05 19.63
C ASP A 64 7.80 -27.65 19.23
N LYS A 65 8.46 -27.06 18.22
CA LYS A 65 8.08 -25.75 17.67
C LYS A 65 6.97 -25.88 16.64
N SER A 66 5.86 -25.17 16.83
CA SER A 66 4.88 -24.97 15.76
C SER A 66 5.49 -24.20 14.57
N PRO A 67 4.91 -24.30 13.36
CA PRO A 67 5.44 -23.61 12.18
C PRO A 67 5.53 -22.07 12.37
N ALA A 68 4.52 -21.48 13.02
CA ALA A 68 4.51 -20.07 13.40
C ALA A 68 5.63 -19.71 14.40
N GLU A 69 5.93 -20.59 15.36
CA GLU A 69 7.04 -20.39 16.31
C GLU A 69 8.41 -20.54 15.65
N LYS A 70 8.55 -21.41 14.64
CA LYS A 70 9.77 -21.50 13.81
C LYS A 70 10.00 -20.21 13.02
N ALA A 71 8.94 -19.69 12.37
CA ALA A 71 9.01 -18.41 11.66
C ALA A 71 9.35 -17.26 12.61
N LYS A 72 8.70 -17.19 13.78
CA LYS A 72 9.00 -16.20 14.82
C LYS A 72 10.44 -16.32 15.32
N TYR A 73 10.94 -17.53 15.54
CA TYR A 73 12.33 -17.77 15.95
C TYR A 73 13.33 -17.28 14.89
N ALA A 74 13.11 -17.62 13.62
CA ALA A 74 13.94 -17.17 12.51
C ALA A 74 13.94 -15.64 12.42
N LEU A 75 12.76 -15.02 12.46
CA LEU A 75 12.61 -13.57 12.42
C LEU A 75 13.33 -12.89 13.60
N CYS A 76 13.08 -13.31 14.83
CA CYS A 76 13.74 -12.73 16.01
C CYS A 76 15.26 -12.90 15.94
N THR A 77 15.74 -14.05 15.46
CA THR A 77 17.18 -14.33 15.32
C THR A 77 17.82 -13.44 14.26
N ILE A 78 17.20 -13.27 13.09
CA ILE A 78 17.67 -12.34 12.06
C ILE A 78 17.68 -10.91 12.60
N LEU A 79 16.59 -10.48 13.25
CA LEU A 79 16.47 -9.15 13.83
C LEU A 79 17.44 -8.88 15.00
N THR A 80 18.01 -9.91 15.62
CA THR A 80 19.11 -9.70 16.60
C THR A 80 20.41 -9.23 15.96
N LEU A 81 20.56 -9.36 14.63
CA LEU A 81 21.78 -8.99 13.88
C LEU A 81 23.07 -9.60 14.47
N GLY A 82 22.96 -10.78 15.10
CA GLY A 82 24.08 -11.45 15.77
C GLY A 82 24.44 -10.91 17.16
N ALA A 83 23.76 -9.87 17.65
CA ALA A 83 23.99 -9.28 18.97
C ALA A 83 23.18 -10.01 20.06
N PHE A 84 23.76 -11.06 20.65
CA PHE A 84 23.11 -11.84 21.73
C PHE A 84 23.55 -11.47 23.15
N ASP A 85 24.50 -10.55 23.32
CA ASP A 85 24.97 -10.14 24.64
C ASP A 85 23.91 -9.30 25.36
N LEU A 86 23.55 -9.75 26.57
CA LEU A 86 22.60 -9.08 27.47
C LEU A 86 23.26 -8.72 28.81
N SER A 87 24.59 -8.60 28.82
CA SER A 87 25.33 -8.12 29.98
C SER A 87 24.81 -6.74 30.44
N PRO A 88 24.83 -6.44 31.76
CA PRO A 88 24.41 -5.14 32.25
C PRO A 88 25.17 -3.96 31.62
N SER A 89 26.43 -4.17 31.22
CA SER A 89 27.23 -3.17 30.51
C SER A 89 26.74 -2.94 29.08
N ALA A 90 26.35 -3.99 28.36
CA ALA A 90 25.77 -3.88 27.01
C ALA A 90 24.41 -3.18 27.03
N LEU A 91 23.55 -3.47 28.01
CA LEU A 91 22.25 -2.80 28.15
C LEU A 91 22.38 -1.32 28.50
N ARG A 92 23.36 -0.93 29.32
CA ARG A 92 23.65 0.49 29.58
C ARG A 92 24.12 1.22 28.32
N LYS A 93 24.89 0.55 27.45
CA LYS A 93 25.28 1.11 26.15
C LYS A 93 24.07 1.33 25.24
N ASP A 94 23.12 0.39 25.22
CA ASP A 94 21.87 0.55 24.47
C ASP A 94 21.08 1.75 24.96
N GLU A 95 20.90 1.86 26.27
CA GLU A 95 20.13 2.96 26.86
C GLU A 95 20.79 4.31 26.55
N LYS A 96 22.12 4.38 26.59
CA LYS A 96 22.86 5.57 26.16
C LYS A 96 22.66 5.87 24.67
N ALA A 97 22.68 4.85 23.82
CA ALA A 97 22.44 4.99 22.39
C ALA A 97 21.01 5.46 22.10
N VAL A 98 20.00 4.88 22.74
CA VAL A 98 18.58 5.28 22.65
C VAL A 98 18.42 6.74 23.06
N ARG A 99 19.00 7.16 24.20
CA ARG A 99 18.91 8.57 24.63
C ARG A 99 19.55 9.54 23.65
N LEU A 100 20.69 9.17 23.06
CA LEU A 100 21.37 9.99 22.05
C LEU A 100 20.54 10.07 20.76
N LEU A 101 20.04 8.93 20.27
CA LEU A 101 19.23 8.83 19.07
C LEU A 101 17.90 9.56 19.24
N ALA A 102 17.23 9.43 20.38
CA ALA A 102 16.01 10.18 20.69
C ALA A 102 16.28 11.70 20.77
N GLY A 103 17.40 12.10 21.39
CA GLY A 103 17.83 13.49 21.45
C GLY A 103 18.09 14.12 20.07
N ALA A 104 18.65 13.35 19.13
CA ALA A 104 18.80 13.77 17.74
C ALA A 104 17.51 13.63 16.92
N GLY A 105 16.70 12.62 17.21
CA GLY A 105 15.49 12.26 16.49
C GLY A 105 14.37 13.28 16.66
N VAL A 106 14.22 13.88 17.85
CA VAL A 106 13.18 14.88 18.11
C VAL A 106 13.36 16.14 17.22
N PRO A 107 14.54 16.80 17.16
CA PRO A 107 14.78 17.90 16.22
C PRO A 107 14.56 17.49 14.75
N VAL A 108 15.02 16.30 14.36
CA VAL A 108 14.84 15.80 12.98
C VAL A 108 13.36 15.56 12.67
N ALA A 109 12.56 15.06 13.62
CA ALA A 109 11.11 14.89 13.46
C ALA A 109 10.41 16.25 13.31
N CYS A 110 10.75 17.22 14.17
CA CYS A 110 10.25 18.58 14.07
C CYS A 110 10.61 19.21 12.73
N PHE A 111 11.84 19.01 12.26
CA PHE A 111 12.28 19.48 10.95
C PHE A 111 11.51 18.78 9.83
N LEU A 112 11.34 17.45 9.86
CA LEU A 112 10.61 16.70 8.84
C LEU A 112 9.16 17.21 8.69
N HIS A 113 8.43 17.33 9.79
CA HIS A 113 7.04 17.78 9.76
C HIS A 113 6.91 19.27 9.47
N GLY A 114 7.80 20.10 10.04
CA GLY A 114 7.85 21.53 9.73
C GLY A 114 8.22 21.79 8.28
N TYR A 115 9.12 21.00 7.71
CA TYR A 115 9.55 21.09 6.32
C TYR A 115 8.41 20.73 5.36
N ALA A 116 7.59 19.72 5.69
CA ALA A 116 6.38 19.42 4.92
C ALA A 116 5.44 20.65 4.89
N GLY A 117 5.23 21.31 6.03
CA GLY A 117 4.48 22.58 6.08
C GLY A 117 5.16 23.72 5.31
N PHE A 118 6.49 23.78 5.32
CA PHE A 118 7.28 24.74 4.53
C PHE A 118 7.15 24.53 3.03
N ILE A 119 7.10 23.28 2.54
CA ILE A 119 6.87 22.99 1.12
C ILE A 119 5.57 23.66 0.67
N PHE A 120 4.48 23.49 1.42
CA PHE A 120 3.23 24.16 1.11
C PHE A 120 3.34 25.68 1.27
N GLY A 121 3.90 26.17 2.40
CA GLY A 121 4.03 27.60 2.68
C GLY A 121 4.95 28.38 1.74
N SER A 122 5.91 27.71 1.10
CA SER A 122 6.88 28.31 0.17
C SER A 122 6.37 28.38 -1.27
N VAL A 123 5.36 27.60 -1.64
CA VAL A 123 4.74 27.66 -2.97
C VAL A 123 3.85 28.90 -3.04
N LYS A 124 4.48 30.02 -3.42
CA LYS A 124 3.85 31.34 -3.56
C LYS A 124 2.69 31.41 -4.54
N ALA A 125 2.55 30.37 -5.36
CA ALA A 125 1.50 30.24 -6.36
C ALA A 125 0.12 30.00 -5.72
N ASN A 126 0.05 29.48 -4.49
CA ASN A 126 -1.20 29.09 -3.86
C ASN A 126 -1.59 29.99 -2.68
N ALA A 127 -2.66 30.76 -2.85
CA ALA A 127 -3.20 31.64 -1.80
C ALA A 127 -3.69 30.90 -0.55
N LEU A 128 -4.07 29.61 -0.64
CA LEU A 128 -4.46 28.79 0.50
C LEU A 128 -3.26 28.28 1.31
N TRP A 129 -2.02 28.39 0.82
CA TRP A 129 -0.84 27.87 1.53
C TRP A 129 0.08 28.95 2.11
N MET A 130 -0.05 30.19 1.63
CA MET A 130 0.87 31.31 1.87
C MET A 130 0.77 31.91 3.29
N THR A 131 1.08 31.12 4.32
CA THR A 131 1.10 31.57 5.72
C THR A 131 2.37 31.08 6.43
N PRO A 132 3.06 31.96 7.19
CA PRO A 132 4.24 31.58 7.95
C PRO A 132 3.92 30.57 9.07
N LEU A 133 2.64 30.37 9.40
CA LEU A 133 2.20 29.43 10.43
C LEU A 133 2.14 27.97 9.93
N MET A 134 2.18 27.72 8.61
CA MET A 134 2.05 26.37 8.04
C MET A 134 3.03 25.34 8.64
N PRO A 135 4.34 25.62 8.78
CA PRO A 135 5.27 24.68 9.41
C PRO A 135 4.85 24.28 10.83
N VAL A 136 4.39 25.25 11.62
CA VAL A 136 4.02 25.02 13.02
C VAL A 136 2.71 24.24 13.11
N ILE A 137 1.71 24.59 12.30
CA ILE A 137 0.43 23.86 12.21
C ILE A 137 0.67 22.40 11.82
N PHE A 138 1.58 22.14 10.88
CA PHE A 138 1.92 20.78 10.45
C PHE A 138 2.62 19.97 11.55
N ILE A 139 3.51 20.58 12.34
CA ILE A 139 4.13 19.92 13.49
C ILE A 139 3.08 19.58 14.53
N MET A 140 2.20 20.53 14.88
CA MET A 140 1.21 20.33 15.94
C MET A 140 0.17 19.28 15.58
N SER A 141 -0.34 19.33 14.35
CA SER A 141 -1.25 18.29 13.84
C SER A 141 -0.59 16.91 13.73
N ALA A 142 0.71 16.84 13.46
CA ALA A 142 1.45 15.58 13.49
C ALA A 142 1.53 15.00 14.91
N VAL A 143 1.77 15.83 15.92
CA VAL A 143 1.76 15.40 17.33
C VAL A 143 0.37 14.95 17.75
N VAL A 144 -0.68 15.74 17.46
CA VAL A 144 -2.07 15.39 17.80
C VAL A 144 -2.50 14.07 17.16
N SER A 145 -2.28 13.90 15.85
CA SER A 145 -2.62 12.64 15.16
C SER A 145 -1.77 11.46 15.62
N GLY A 146 -0.48 11.66 15.88
CA GLY A 146 0.41 10.61 16.39
C GLY A 146 -0.02 10.11 17.76
N VAL A 147 -0.29 11.02 18.70
CA VAL A 147 -0.78 10.67 20.04
C VAL A 147 -2.14 9.98 19.95
N ALA A 148 -3.07 10.51 19.14
CA ALA A 148 -4.38 9.92 18.96
C ALA A 148 -4.32 8.50 18.37
N LEU A 149 -3.46 8.27 17.37
CA LEU A 149 -3.28 6.96 16.75
C LEU A 149 -2.66 5.94 17.72
N CYS A 150 -1.63 6.34 18.47
CA CYS A 150 -1.02 5.49 19.50
C CYS A 150 -2.04 5.11 20.58
N MET A 151 -2.83 6.07 21.07
CA MET A 151 -3.90 5.79 22.03
C MET A 151 -4.95 4.83 21.45
N LEU A 152 -5.39 5.06 20.20
CA LEU A 152 -6.39 4.22 19.56
C LEU A 152 -5.87 2.79 19.36
N ALA A 153 -4.64 2.64 18.89
CA ALA A 153 -4.00 1.33 18.73
C ALA A 153 -3.83 0.61 20.07
N TYR A 154 -3.43 1.32 21.12
CA TYR A 154 -3.35 0.77 22.47
C TYR A 154 -4.71 0.28 22.97
N LEU A 155 -5.76 1.09 22.85
CA LEU A 155 -7.12 0.70 23.28
C LEU A 155 -7.65 -0.50 22.49
N LEU A 156 -7.49 -0.51 21.16
CA LEU A 156 -7.93 -1.62 20.32
C LEU A 156 -7.17 -2.91 20.64
N THR A 157 -5.85 -2.84 20.89
CA THR A 157 -5.06 -4.01 21.26
C THR A 157 -5.39 -4.54 22.65
N MET A 158 -5.68 -3.67 23.62
CA MET A 158 -6.09 -4.11 24.95
C MET A 158 -7.51 -4.70 24.95
N GLU A 159 -8.46 -4.11 24.21
CA GLU A 159 -9.79 -4.71 24.03
C GLU A 159 -9.72 -6.07 23.34
N ALA A 160 -8.89 -6.20 22.28
CA ALA A 160 -8.64 -7.51 21.66
C ALA A 160 -8.07 -8.51 22.67
N ARG A 161 -7.09 -8.12 23.49
CA ARG A 161 -6.51 -8.98 24.53
C ARG A 161 -7.55 -9.40 25.58
N LYS A 162 -8.47 -8.52 26.00
CA LYS A 162 -9.56 -8.89 26.91
C LYS A 162 -10.48 -9.95 26.30
N VAL A 163 -10.84 -9.79 25.03
CA VAL A 163 -11.68 -10.76 24.30
C VAL A 163 -10.96 -12.10 24.14
N LEU A 164 -9.66 -12.09 23.86
CA LEU A 164 -8.87 -13.32 23.79
C LEU A 164 -8.70 -13.98 25.17
N ALA A 165 -8.47 -13.21 26.23
CA ALA A 165 -8.32 -13.72 27.59
C ALA A 165 -9.64 -14.26 28.17
N SER A 166 -10.79 -13.69 27.81
CA SER A 166 -12.09 -14.24 28.19
C SER A 166 -12.41 -15.55 27.46
N ARG A 167 -11.88 -15.73 26.23
CA ARG A 167 -12.02 -16.97 25.44
C ARG A 167 -11.00 -18.06 25.79
N ARG A 168 -9.76 -17.71 26.15
CA ARG A 168 -8.72 -18.64 26.62
C ARG A 168 -8.51 -18.48 28.12
N ARG A 169 -9.22 -19.27 28.94
CA ARG A 169 -8.87 -19.46 30.36
C ARG A 169 -7.53 -20.22 30.46
N LEU A 170 -6.41 -19.50 30.36
CA LEU A 170 -5.08 -20.00 30.73
C LEU A 170 -4.73 -19.45 32.12
N PRO A 171 -4.77 -20.26 33.19
CA PRO A 171 -4.45 -19.80 34.53
C PRO A 171 -2.97 -19.37 34.62
N GLY A 172 -2.71 -18.15 35.10
CA GLY A 172 -1.39 -17.74 35.62
C GLY A 172 -0.38 -17.08 34.67
N VAL A 173 -0.67 -16.92 33.37
CA VAL A 173 0.30 -16.33 32.40
C VAL A 173 -0.20 -15.05 31.72
N SER A 174 -1.51 -14.78 31.76
CA SER A 174 -2.12 -13.59 31.15
C SER A 174 -2.66 -12.67 32.25
N PRO A 175 -2.43 -11.34 32.19
CA PRO A 175 -2.98 -10.41 33.17
C PRO A 175 -4.51 -10.54 33.19
N THR A 176 -5.07 -10.45 34.39
CA THR A 176 -6.51 -10.56 34.59
C THR A 176 -7.24 -9.41 33.88
N PRO A 177 -8.50 -9.60 33.43
CA PRO A 177 -9.27 -8.53 32.77
C PRO A 177 -9.39 -7.25 33.60
N GLU A 178 -9.28 -7.34 34.94
CA GLU A 178 -9.32 -6.22 35.87
C GLU A 178 -7.98 -5.46 35.92
N GLU A 179 -6.85 -6.16 35.93
CA GLU A 179 -5.52 -5.55 35.79
C GLU A 179 -5.36 -4.83 34.44
N ILE A 180 -5.87 -5.43 33.36
CA ILE A 180 -5.89 -4.80 32.04
C ILE A 180 -6.73 -3.51 32.06
N ARG A 181 -7.92 -3.52 32.67
CA ARG A 181 -8.75 -2.32 32.84
C ARG A 181 -8.04 -1.24 33.67
N GLY A 182 -7.31 -1.61 34.72
CA GLY A 182 -6.55 -0.67 35.56
C GLY A 182 -5.41 0.02 34.80
N MET A 183 -4.62 -0.75 34.04
CA MET A 183 -3.54 -0.23 33.21
C MET A 183 -4.07 0.67 32.09
N GLU A 184 -5.18 0.30 31.45
CA GLU A 184 -5.84 1.14 30.46
C GLU A 184 -6.26 2.50 31.02
N TRP A 185 -6.86 2.52 32.20
CA TRP A 185 -7.35 3.75 32.82
C TRP A 185 -6.22 4.73 33.15
N TYR A 186 -5.09 4.24 33.66
CA TYR A 186 -3.95 5.09 34.00
C TYR A 186 -3.33 5.72 32.75
N GLU A 187 -3.01 4.89 31.75
CA GLU A 187 -2.42 5.34 30.48
C GLU A 187 -3.36 6.31 29.76
N LEU A 188 -4.65 5.95 29.64
CA LEU A 188 -5.66 6.80 29.01
C LEU A 188 -5.74 8.19 29.66
N LYS A 189 -5.70 8.26 31.00
CA LYS A 189 -5.79 9.53 31.73
C LYS A 189 -4.56 10.40 31.53
N MET A 190 -3.36 9.82 31.47
CA MET A 190 -2.12 10.56 31.23
C MET A 190 -2.07 11.03 29.78
N THR A 191 -2.24 10.13 28.82
CA THR A 191 -2.13 10.47 27.39
C THR A 191 -3.27 11.39 26.92
N SER A 192 -4.49 11.26 27.48
CA SER A 192 -5.59 12.18 27.17
C SER A 192 -5.29 13.61 27.58
N LYS A 193 -4.56 13.86 28.67
CA LYS A 193 -4.18 15.22 29.07
C LYS A 193 -3.23 15.85 28.08
N TYR A 194 -2.22 15.10 27.63
CA TYR A 194 -1.30 15.54 26.58
C TYR A 194 -2.05 15.80 25.26
N LEU A 195 -2.95 14.89 24.87
CA LEU A 195 -3.75 15.05 23.67
C LEU A 195 -4.61 16.32 23.71
N ILE A 196 -5.30 16.58 24.83
CA ILE A 196 -6.09 17.81 25.01
C ILE A 196 -5.20 19.05 24.93
N PHE A 197 -4.03 19.04 25.58
CA PHE A 197 -3.08 20.16 25.53
C PHE A 197 -2.66 20.48 24.08
N PHE A 198 -2.22 19.47 23.31
CA PHE A 198 -1.82 19.67 21.92
C PHE A 198 -3.00 20.01 21.01
N LEU A 199 -4.21 19.50 21.30
CA LEU A 199 -5.42 19.82 20.55
C LEU A 199 -5.83 21.29 20.73
N ILE A 200 -5.73 21.83 21.95
CA ILE A 200 -5.93 23.26 22.22
C ILE A 200 -4.96 24.09 21.39
N PHE A 201 -3.67 23.75 21.44
CA PHE A 201 -2.65 24.50 20.72
C PHE A 201 -2.84 24.42 19.19
N SER A 202 -3.16 23.23 18.65
CA SER A 202 -3.47 23.04 17.23
C SER A 202 -4.68 23.88 16.81
N LEU A 203 -5.78 23.82 17.57
CA LEU A 203 -6.99 24.60 17.29
C LEU A 203 -6.72 26.11 17.36
N SER A 204 -5.95 26.56 18.34
CA SER A 204 -5.55 27.97 18.46
C SER A 204 -4.74 28.44 17.26
N LEU A 205 -3.78 27.64 16.78
CA LEU A 205 -2.99 28.00 15.60
C LEU A 205 -3.82 28.00 14.31
N GLU A 206 -4.74 27.04 14.14
CA GLU A 206 -5.64 26.99 12.98
C GLU A 206 -6.61 28.19 12.96
N LEU A 207 -7.13 28.60 14.12
CA LEU A 207 -7.97 29.79 14.23
C LEU A 207 -7.17 31.07 13.97
N LEU A 208 -5.95 31.16 14.51
CA LEU A 208 -5.05 32.29 14.26
C LEU A 208 -4.71 32.40 12.77
N ASP A 209 -4.51 31.28 12.09
CA ASP A 209 -4.26 31.24 10.66
C ASP A 209 -5.45 31.76 9.84
N LEU A 210 -6.67 31.38 10.21
CA LEU A 210 -7.90 31.90 9.59
C LEU A 210 -8.02 33.42 9.77
N VAL A 211 -7.74 33.92 10.98
CA VAL A 211 -7.74 35.37 11.28
C VAL A 211 -6.65 36.10 10.50
N PHE A 212 -5.44 35.54 10.44
CA PHE A 212 -4.32 36.11 9.70
C PHE A 212 -4.62 36.23 8.20
N ARG A 213 -5.27 35.23 7.62
CA ARG A 213 -5.72 35.28 6.21
C ARG A 213 -6.79 36.35 5.98
N GLY A 214 -7.74 36.47 6.91
CA GLY A 214 -8.75 37.52 6.87
C GLY A 214 -8.17 38.92 6.96
N TYR A 215 -7.13 39.09 7.77
CA TYR A 215 -6.44 40.37 7.95
C TYR A 215 -5.53 40.74 6.77
N THR A 216 -4.75 39.79 6.26
CA THR A 216 -3.78 40.05 5.19
C THR A 216 -4.43 40.36 3.85
N ALA A 217 -5.70 39.95 3.65
CA ALA A 217 -6.57 40.35 2.53
C ALA A 217 -5.81 40.42 1.19
N VAL A 218 -5.01 39.39 0.89
CA VAL A 218 -4.18 39.32 -0.32
C VAL A 218 -5.04 39.50 -1.58
N LYS A 219 -4.43 39.84 -2.72
CA LYS A 219 -5.14 40.13 -4.00
C LYS A 219 -6.19 39.07 -4.42
N SER A 220 -6.12 37.86 -3.87
CA SER A 220 -7.05 36.74 -4.10
C SER A 220 -8.11 36.54 -2.99
N TRP A 221 -8.28 37.49 -2.05
CA TRP A 221 -9.18 37.35 -0.89
C TRP A 221 -10.64 37.12 -1.28
N ASP A 222 -11.15 37.78 -2.32
CA ASP A 222 -12.54 37.60 -2.75
C ASP A 222 -12.82 36.18 -3.26
N ILE A 223 -11.85 35.57 -3.93
CA ILE A 223 -11.94 34.17 -4.39
C ILE A 223 -11.79 33.23 -3.22
N LEU A 224 -10.82 33.50 -2.33
CA LEU A 224 -10.60 32.72 -1.12
C LEU A 224 -11.84 32.68 -0.23
N ARG A 225 -12.52 33.82 -0.06
CA ARG A 225 -13.79 33.92 0.67
C ARG A 225 -14.88 33.08 0.01
N ASN A 226 -15.03 33.15 -1.31
CA ASN A 226 -16.04 32.37 -2.04
C ASN A 226 -15.79 30.85 -1.95
N VAL A 227 -14.53 30.41 -1.89
CA VAL A 227 -14.19 29.00 -1.70
C VAL A 227 -14.44 28.57 -0.26
N ILE A 228 -13.90 29.30 0.72
CA ILE A 228 -14.02 28.94 2.15
C ILE A 228 -15.47 28.96 2.62
N TYR A 229 -16.25 29.98 2.24
CA TYR A 229 -17.63 30.15 2.69
C TYR A 229 -18.69 29.60 1.73
N GLY A 230 -18.31 29.27 0.49
CA GLY A 230 -19.20 28.69 -0.51
C GLY A 230 -18.92 27.21 -0.73
N LYS A 231 -17.92 26.89 -1.58
CA LYS A 231 -17.65 25.52 -2.05
C LYS A 231 -17.19 24.58 -0.94
N ASP A 232 -16.25 25.01 -0.11
CA ASP A 232 -15.60 24.18 0.92
C ASP A 232 -16.13 24.43 2.33
N PHE A 233 -17.25 25.14 2.48
CA PHE A 233 -17.84 25.45 3.78
C PHE A 233 -18.09 24.18 4.63
N ILE A 234 -18.65 23.15 3.99
CA ILE A 234 -18.92 21.87 4.66
C ILE A 234 -17.61 21.20 5.08
N ASN A 235 -16.61 21.18 4.18
CA ASN A 235 -15.33 20.52 4.45
C ASN A 235 -14.54 21.20 5.57
N ILE A 236 -14.54 22.54 5.61
CA ILE A 236 -13.78 23.34 6.57
C ILE A 236 -14.55 23.46 7.89
N PHE A 237 -15.76 24.02 7.89
CA PHE A 237 -16.44 24.37 9.14
C PHE A 237 -17.16 23.17 9.78
N ILE A 238 -17.82 22.34 8.97
CA ILE A 238 -18.60 21.21 9.49
C ILE A 238 -17.68 20.00 9.75
N LEU A 239 -16.96 19.54 8.73
CA LEU A 239 -16.17 18.31 8.83
C LEU A 239 -14.86 18.50 9.61
N GLN A 240 -14.05 19.52 9.30
CA GLN A 240 -12.80 19.76 10.03
C GLN A 240 -13.05 20.41 11.41
N TYR A 241 -13.56 21.64 11.47
CA TYR A 241 -13.62 22.39 12.73
C TYR A 241 -14.65 21.83 13.72
N THR A 242 -15.85 21.47 13.25
CA THR A 242 -16.89 20.98 14.16
C THR A 242 -16.70 19.51 14.49
N LEU A 243 -16.80 18.63 13.50
CA LEU A 243 -16.78 17.18 13.70
C LEU A 243 -15.38 16.67 14.08
N GLY A 244 -14.33 17.19 13.44
CA GLY A 244 -12.95 16.73 13.61
C GLY A 244 -12.19 17.35 14.79
N ASN A 245 -12.54 18.58 15.19
CA ASN A 245 -11.83 19.30 16.26
C ASN A 245 -12.72 19.54 17.49
N LEU A 246 -13.85 20.24 17.35
CA LEU A 246 -14.68 20.68 18.49
C LEU A 246 -15.37 19.51 19.21
N VAL A 247 -16.02 18.61 18.47
CA VAL A 247 -16.69 17.43 19.05
C VAL A 247 -15.72 16.55 19.85
N PRO A 248 -14.58 16.09 19.29
CA PRO A 248 -13.66 15.29 20.07
C PRO A 248 -13.01 16.05 21.22
N PHE A 249 -12.76 17.36 21.08
CA PHE A 249 -12.29 18.19 22.19
C PHE A 249 -13.26 18.15 23.37
N ILE A 250 -14.56 18.35 23.12
CA ILE A 250 -15.60 18.26 24.16
C ILE A 250 -15.67 16.85 24.75
N LEU A 251 -15.66 15.81 23.92
CA LEU A 251 -15.71 14.42 24.39
C LEU A 251 -14.52 14.04 25.29
N LEU A 252 -13.33 14.61 25.02
CA LEU A 252 -12.14 14.38 25.83
C LEU A 252 -12.13 15.24 27.10
N LEU A 253 -12.72 16.44 27.07
CA LEU A 253 -12.74 17.38 28.21
C LEU A 253 -13.74 16.98 29.31
N ILE A 254 -14.87 16.35 28.95
CA ILE A 254 -15.90 15.96 29.93
C ILE A 254 -15.30 15.01 30.99
N PRO A 255 -15.60 15.18 32.30
CA PRO A 255 -15.13 14.25 33.33
C PRO A 255 -15.57 12.80 33.08
N GLY A 256 -14.81 11.82 33.57
CA GLY A 256 -15.16 10.40 33.45
C GLY A 256 -15.00 9.82 32.04
N LEU A 257 -13.82 9.98 31.44
CA LEU A 257 -13.53 9.44 30.10
C LEU A 257 -13.53 7.91 30.10
N THR A 258 -14.59 7.32 29.54
CA THR A 258 -14.70 5.87 29.35
C THR A 258 -14.08 5.46 28.01
N VAL A 259 -13.63 4.19 27.90
CA VAL A 259 -13.11 3.62 26.63
C VAL A 259 -14.11 3.78 25.48
N ARG A 260 -15.41 3.58 25.77
CA ARG A 260 -16.51 3.72 24.79
C ARG A 260 -16.64 5.14 24.23
N ARG A 261 -16.26 6.16 25.00
CA ARG A 261 -16.25 7.56 24.57
C ARG A 261 -14.90 7.95 23.95
N ALA A 262 -13.81 7.39 24.45
CA ALA A 262 -12.46 7.67 23.97
C ALA A 262 -12.25 7.18 22.53
N ILE A 263 -12.67 5.96 22.18
CA ILE A 263 -12.50 5.42 20.82
C ILE A 263 -13.12 6.32 19.75
N PRO A 264 -14.42 6.69 19.80
CA PRO A 264 -15.00 7.58 18.80
C PRO A 264 -14.35 8.97 18.82
N ALA A 265 -13.98 9.51 20.00
CA ALA A 265 -13.27 10.78 20.06
C ALA A 265 -11.91 10.72 19.33
N LEU A 266 -11.13 9.66 19.53
CA LEU A 266 -9.83 9.49 18.87
C LEU A 266 -9.98 9.32 17.34
N ILE A 267 -10.99 8.60 16.88
CA ILE A 267 -11.30 8.47 15.45
C ILE A 267 -11.65 9.85 14.87
N LEU A 268 -12.44 10.65 15.57
CA LEU A 268 -12.79 12.00 15.15
C LEU A 268 -11.57 12.94 15.12
N VAL A 269 -10.64 12.84 16.08
CA VAL A 269 -9.37 13.60 16.03
C VAL A 269 -8.56 13.22 14.78
N LEU A 270 -8.42 11.93 14.48
CA LEU A 270 -7.72 11.47 13.28
C LEU A 270 -8.40 11.95 12.00
N PHE A 271 -9.74 11.94 11.98
CA PHE A 271 -10.53 12.50 10.89
C PHE A 271 -10.34 14.02 10.75
N GLY A 272 -10.29 14.76 11.86
CA GLY A 272 -10.03 16.21 11.85
C GLY A 272 -8.67 16.55 11.25
N VAL A 273 -7.61 15.85 11.65
CA VAL A 273 -6.27 16.04 11.07
C VAL A 273 -6.22 15.62 9.60
N PHE A 274 -6.95 14.56 9.22
CA PHE A 274 -7.10 14.18 7.81
C PHE A 274 -7.78 15.28 7.00
N MET A 275 -8.91 15.81 7.47
CA MET A 275 -9.64 16.90 6.82
C MET A 275 -8.81 18.18 6.74
N MET A 276 -8.02 18.50 7.78
CA MET A 276 -7.08 19.61 7.72
C MET A 276 -6.09 19.43 6.56
N ARG A 277 -5.46 18.25 6.43
CA ARG A 277 -4.53 17.97 5.32
C ARG A 277 -5.24 17.98 3.96
N TRP A 278 -6.47 17.46 3.90
CA TRP A 278 -7.30 17.48 2.70
C TRP A 278 -7.60 18.92 2.26
N ASN A 279 -8.11 19.75 3.17
CA ASN A 279 -8.48 21.13 2.90
C ASN A 279 -7.27 21.99 2.53
N VAL A 280 -6.12 21.74 3.17
CA VAL A 280 -4.86 22.38 2.75
C VAL A 280 -4.50 21.92 1.34
N VAL A 281 -4.29 20.64 1.08
CA VAL A 281 -3.72 20.17 -0.19
C VAL A 281 -4.70 20.27 -1.35
N ILE A 282 -5.85 19.61 -1.24
CA ILE A 282 -6.87 19.53 -2.29
C ILE A 282 -7.62 20.85 -2.42
N GLY A 283 -8.02 21.44 -1.28
CA GLY A 283 -8.66 22.76 -1.29
C GLY A 283 -7.74 23.82 -1.92
N GLY A 284 -6.44 23.78 -1.62
CA GLY A 284 -5.45 24.62 -2.28
C GLY A 284 -5.40 24.43 -3.80
N GLN A 285 -5.42 23.20 -4.30
CA GLN A 285 -5.35 22.92 -5.73
C GLN A 285 -6.67 23.17 -6.49
N SER A 286 -7.75 23.51 -5.78
CA SER A 286 -9.07 23.72 -6.38
C SER A 286 -9.18 24.99 -7.23
N PHE A 287 -8.19 25.88 -7.24
CA PHE A 287 -8.22 27.10 -8.06
C PHE A 287 -7.03 27.17 -9.02
N SER A 288 -7.31 27.56 -10.26
CA SER A 288 -6.26 27.82 -11.26
C SER A 288 -5.44 29.06 -10.89
N LEU A 289 -4.13 29.02 -11.17
CA LEU A 289 -3.23 30.17 -11.01
C LEU A 289 -3.63 31.37 -11.87
N THR A 290 -4.31 31.12 -12.99
CA THR A 290 -4.85 32.15 -13.89
C THR A 290 -6.20 32.70 -13.42
N PHE A 291 -6.76 32.16 -12.33
CA PHE A 291 -8.10 32.46 -11.83
C PHE A 291 -9.22 32.25 -12.86
N SER A 292 -8.98 31.45 -13.90
CA SER A 292 -9.94 31.18 -14.99
C SER A 292 -11.07 30.21 -14.60
N GLY A 293 -11.05 29.64 -13.39
CA GLY A 293 -12.05 28.69 -12.92
C GLY A 293 -11.57 27.83 -11.75
N TYR A 294 -12.45 26.90 -11.32
CA TYR A 294 -12.17 25.94 -10.25
C TYR A 294 -11.87 24.55 -10.83
N MET A 295 -10.89 23.87 -10.25
CA MET A 295 -10.59 22.47 -10.48
C MET A 295 -11.32 21.63 -9.44
N ASP A 296 -11.99 20.56 -9.87
CA ASP A 296 -12.65 19.60 -8.98
C ASP A 296 -11.78 18.35 -8.90
N TYR A 297 -11.25 18.05 -7.71
CA TYR A 297 -10.56 16.78 -7.47
C TYR A 297 -11.54 15.78 -6.89
N ARG A 298 -11.81 14.72 -7.65
CA ARG A 298 -12.63 13.60 -7.18
C ARG A 298 -11.69 12.46 -6.81
N LEU A 299 -11.79 11.99 -5.56
CA LEU A 299 -11.03 10.82 -5.15
C LEU A 299 -11.36 9.67 -6.11
N PRO A 300 -10.36 8.97 -6.68
CA PRO A 300 -10.57 7.83 -7.58
C PRO A 300 -11.14 6.59 -6.85
N ILE A 301 -12.09 6.75 -5.92
CA ILE A 301 -12.80 5.62 -5.31
C ILE A 301 -13.78 5.02 -6.33
N ILE A 302 -14.47 5.89 -7.08
CA ILE A 302 -15.34 5.51 -8.18
C ILE A 302 -14.71 6.08 -9.46
N PRO A 303 -14.07 5.23 -10.28
CA PRO A 303 -13.33 5.70 -11.43
C PRO A 303 -14.28 6.19 -12.52
N HIS A 304 -14.14 7.47 -12.89
CA HIS A 304 -14.92 8.12 -13.95
C HIS A 304 -14.20 8.13 -15.31
N SER A 305 -12.92 7.77 -15.33
CA SER A 305 -12.11 7.65 -16.53
C SER A 305 -11.10 6.50 -16.39
N LEU A 306 -10.55 6.03 -17.52
CA LEU A 306 -9.54 4.97 -17.52
C LEU A 306 -8.23 5.42 -16.83
N GLU A 307 -7.92 6.72 -16.82
CA GLU A 307 -6.76 7.30 -16.14
C GLU A 307 -6.99 7.34 -14.62
N THR A 308 -8.16 7.79 -14.18
CA THR A 308 -8.60 7.75 -12.78
C THR A 308 -8.68 6.32 -12.25
N PHE A 309 -8.95 5.33 -13.12
CA PHE A 309 -8.91 3.90 -12.80
C PHE A 309 -7.46 3.38 -12.59
N LYS A 310 -6.46 3.99 -13.25
CA LYS A 310 -5.04 3.60 -13.12
C LYS A 310 -4.38 4.18 -11.87
N GLU A 311 -4.84 5.33 -11.40
CA GLU A 311 -4.34 6.00 -10.19
C GLU A 311 -4.82 5.31 -8.91
N GLY A 312 -4.10 4.26 -8.50
CA GLY A 312 -4.26 3.66 -7.18
C GLY A 312 -5.05 2.36 -7.14
N LEU A 313 -5.66 1.91 -8.24
CA LEU A 313 -6.29 0.60 -8.31
C LEU A 313 -5.33 -0.55 -7.98
N PRO A 314 -4.09 -0.62 -8.50
CA PRO A 314 -3.18 -1.70 -8.12
C PRO A 314 -2.92 -1.74 -6.61
N GLY A 315 -2.83 -0.55 -5.99
CA GLY A 315 -2.70 -0.42 -4.54
C GLY A 315 -3.98 -0.82 -3.79
N ALA A 316 -5.14 -0.41 -4.27
CA ALA A 316 -6.44 -0.75 -3.69
C ALA A 316 -6.75 -2.25 -3.79
N LEU A 317 -6.47 -2.88 -4.94
CA LEU A 317 -6.58 -4.32 -5.14
C LEU A 317 -5.63 -5.08 -4.23
N LEU A 318 -4.37 -4.62 -4.09
CA LEU A 318 -3.41 -5.24 -3.18
C LEU A 318 -3.87 -5.12 -1.71
N ILE A 319 -4.30 -3.94 -1.29
CA ILE A 319 -4.82 -3.71 0.08
C ILE A 319 -6.08 -4.56 0.31
N GLY A 320 -6.99 -4.62 -0.66
CA GLY A 320 -8.18 -5.45 -0.63
C GLY A 320 -7.86 -6.93 -0.50
N MET A 321 -6.95 -7.45 -1.33
CA MET A 321 -6.46 -8.84 -1.26
C MET A 321 -5.87 -9.16 0.11
N VAL A 322 -4.98 -8.30 0.62
CA VAL A 322 -4.34 -8.50 1.93
C VAL A 322 -5.39 -8.44 3.05
N ALA A 323 -6.30 -7.46 3.02
CA ALA A 323 -7.35 -7.32 4.02
C ALA A 323 -8.29 -8.54 4.03
N THR A 324 -8.79 -8.97 2.88
CA THR A 324 -9.65 -10.15 2.75
C THR A 324 -8.94 -11.42 3.20
N THR A 325 -7.65 -11.57 2.85
CA THR A 325 -6.83 -12.71 3.30
C THR A 325 -6.66 -12.71 4.83
N LEU A 326 -6.39 -11.56 5.44
CA LEU A 326 -6.27 -11.42 6.89
C LEU A 326 -7.60 -11.69 7.60
N VAL A 327 -8.72 -11.23 7.04
CA VAL A 327 -10.07 -11.55 7.54
C VAL A 327 -10.32 -13.05 7.45
N ALA A 328 -9.99 -13.69 6.32
CA ALA A 328 -10.14 -15.13 6.15
C ALA A 328 -9.29 -15.94 7.16
N PHE A 329 -8.09 -15.47 7.49
CA PHE A 329 -7.29 -16.05 8.57
C PHE A 329 -7.91 -15.83 9.95
N ALA A 330 -8.47 -14.65 10.21
CA ALA A 330 -9.09 -14.31 11.49
C ALA A 330 -10.41 -15.07 11.74
N THR A 331 -11.19 -15.32 10.69
CA THR A 331 -12.45 -16.08 10.76
C THR A 331 -12.24 -17.59 10.70
N GLY A 332 -11.02 -18.05 10.38
CA GLY A 332 -10.69 -19.46 10.23
C GLY A 332 -11.12 -20.08 8.91
N LEU A 333 -11.56 -19.26 7.95
CA LEU A 333 -11.93 -19.69 6.59
C LEU A 333 -10.70 -20.12 5.78
N ALA A 334 -9.56 -19.46 6.01
CA ALA A 334 -8.27 -19.83 5.44
C ALA A 334 -7.24 -20.10 6.55
N ARG A 335 -6.32 -21.04 6.31
CA ARG A 335 -5.23 -21.33 7.25
C ARG A 335 -4.03 -20.44 6.90
N PRO A 336 -3.39 -19.79 7.90
CA PRO A 336 -2.16 -19.06 7.65
C PRO A 336 -1.08 -20.03 7.16
N PRO A 337 -0.14 -19.56 6.31
CA PRO A 337 0.91 -20.41 5.77
C PRO A 337 1.77 -20.96 6.90
N GLU A 338 2.06 -22.27 6.86
CA GLU A 338 2.92 -22.92 7.86
C GLU A 338 4.36 -22.40 7.78
N ALA A 339 4.83 -22.05 6.58
CA ALA A 339 6.11 -21.42 6.36
C ALA A 339 5.96 -20.25 5.39
N VAL A 340 6.72 -19.18 5.60
CA VAL A 340 6.80 -18.06 4.65
C VAL A 340 7.64 -18.45 3.43
N VAL A 341 8.57 -19.38 3.61
CA VAL A 341 9.52 -19.84 2.62
C VAL A 341 9.55 -21.37 2.62
N ALA A 342 9.48 -21.98 1.43
CA ALA A 342 9.71 -23.40 1.23
C ALA A 342 10.67 -23.64 0.06
N PRO A 343 11.46 -24.72 0.08
CA PRO A 343 12.19 -25.14 -1.12
C PRO A 343 11.18 -25.47 -2.23
N PRO A 344 11.44 -25.08 -3.48
CA PRO A 344 10.56 -25.43 -4.59
C PRO A 344 10.51 -26.96 -4.76
N ASP A 345 9.30 -27.48 -4.97
CA ASP A 345 9.11 -28.89 -5.32
C ASP A 345 9.14 -29.06 -6.84
N PHE A 346 10.09 -29.89 -7.30
CA PHE A 346 10.26 -30.24 -8.72
C PHE A 346 9.87 -31.70 -9.00
N SER A 347 9.20 -32.37 -8.07
CA SER A 347 8.86 -33.79 -8.15
C SER A 347 7.96 -34.15 -9.33
N THR A 348 7.27 -33.19 -9.93
CA THR A 348 6.37 -33.36 -11.08
C THR A 348 7.06 -33.18 -12.42
N ILE A 349 8.26 -32.60 -12.46
CA ILE A 349 9.00 -32.39 -13.70
C ILE A 349 9.35 -33.75 -14.32
N GLY A 350 9.03 -33.91 -15.60
CA GLY A 350 9.30 -35.14 -16.36
C GLY A 350 8.35 -36.30 -16.08
N LYS A 351 7.33 -36.14 -15.21
CA LYS A 351 6.26 -37.13 -15.00
C LYS A 351 5.18 -37.06 -16.09
N LEU A 352 5.61 -37.16 -17.34
CA LEU A 352 4.75 -37.12 -18.51
C LEU A 352 4.19 -38.51 -18.82
N ASP A 353 2.87 -38.62 -19.00
CA ASP A 353 2.23 -39.83 -19.52
C ASP A 353 1.92 -39.68 -21.02
N VAL A 354 2.97 -39.76 -21.84
CA VAL A 354 2.85 -39.63 -23.30
C VAL A 354 2.02 -40.77 -23.89
N MET A 355 2.09 -41.96 -23.29
CA MET A 355 1.36 -43.13 -23.79
C MET A 355 -0.14 -42.99 -23.53
N ALA A 356 -0.55 -42.44 -22.38
CA ALA A 356 -1.94 -42.08 -22.14
C ALA A 356 -2.41 -40.99 -23.11
N ALA A 357 -1.61 -39.94 -23.35
CA ALA A 357 -1.97 -38.84 -24.24
C ALA A 357 -2.23 -39.28 -25.70
N LEU A 358 -1.58 -40.36 -26.16
CA LEU A 358 -1.75 -40.93 -27.50
C LEU A 358 -2.92 -41.90 -27.63
N GLN A 359 -3.68 -42.16 -26.56
CA GLN A 359 -4.86 -43.00 -26.64
C GLN A 359 -5.90 -42.40 -27.59
N PRO A 360 -6.60 -43.21 -28.41
CA PRO A 360 -7.60 -42.70 -29.37
C PRO A 360 -8.67 -41.80 -28.74
N ALA A 361 -9.02 -42.05 -27.49
CA ALA A 361 -9.99 -41.25 -26.72
C ALA A 361 -9.53 -39.80 -26.46
N LEU A 362 -8.21 -39.56 -26.39
CA LEU A 362 -7.63 -38.25 -26.10
C LEU A 362 -7.14 -37.51 -27.34
N LEU A 363 -6.98 -38.20 -28.49
CA LEU A 363 -6.53 -37.57 -29.75
C LEU A 363 -7.40 -36.37 -30.16
N GLY A 364 -8.72 -36.45 -29.94
CA GLY A 364 -9.63 -35.34 -30.21
C GLY A 364 -9.36 -34.12 -29.32
N ALA A 365 -9.09 -34.33 -28.03
CA ALA A 365 -8.75 -33.26 -27.10
C ALA A 365 -7.36 -32.68 -27.40
N VAL A 366 -6.37 -33.52 -27.68
CA VAL A 366 -5.02 -33.08 -28.08
C VAL A 366 -5.08 -32.23 -29.35
N PHE A 367 -5.86 -32.67 -30.36
CA PHE A 367 -6.05 -31.91 -31.58
C PHE A 367 -6.78 -30.59 -31.32
N ALA A 368 -7.84 -30.58 -30.50
CA ALA A 368 -8.55 -29.37 -30.13
C ALA A 368 -7.62 -28.37 -29.41
N PHE A 369 -6.85 -28.82 -28.42
CA PHE A 369 -5.88 -27.97 -27.72
C PHE A 369 -4.79 -27.43 -28.65
N LEU A 370 -4.27 -28.25 -29.57
CA LEU A 370 -3.30 -27.79 -30.58
C LEU A 370 -3.87 -26.69 -31.46
N ILE A 371 -5.13 -26.83 -31.90
CA ILE A 371 -5.79 -25.81 -32.72
C ILE A 371 -6.02 -24.52 -31.91
N VAL A 372 -6.49 -24.65 -30.67
CA VAL A 372 -6.69 -23.50 -29.78
C VAL A 372 -5.37 -22.77 -29.52
N ASP A 373 -4.32 -23.49 -29.14
CA ASP A 373 -2.98 -22.94 -28.84
C ASP A 373 -2.37 -22.25 -30.09
N PHE A 374 -2.48 -22.88 -31.27
CA PHE A 374 -2.03 -22.28 -32.52
C PHE A 374 -2.73 -20.95 -32.83
N PHE A 375 -4.05 -20.89 -32.69
CA PHE A 375 -4.81 -19.66 -32.96
C PHE A 375 -4.60 -18.60 -31.89
N ASP A 376 -4.42 -18.98 -30.63
CA ASP A 376 -4.11 -18.06 -29.54
C ASP A 376 -2.75 -17.37 -29.76
N THR A 377 -1.73 -18.16 -30.12
CA THR A 377 -0.41 -17.64 -30.45
C THR A 377 -0.47 -16.75 -31.70
N MET A 378 -1.15 -17.15 -32.76
CA MET A 378 -1.28 -16.28 -33.94
C MET A 378 -1.99 -14.96 -33.63
N GLY A 379 -3.12 -15.01 -32.91
CA GLY A 379 -3.87 -13.82 -32.53
C GLY A 379 -3.04 -12.87 -31.68
N THR A 380 -2.38 -13.40 -30.67
CA THR A 380 -1.50 -12.63 -29.77
C THR A 380 -0.31 -12.03 -30.50
N VAL A 381 0.37 -12.81 -31.36
CA VAL A 381 1.55 -12.36 -32.09
C VAL A 381 1.21 -11.26 -33.10
N ILE A 382 0.06 -11.33 -33.76
CA ILE A 382 -0.40 -10.27 -34.67
C ILE A 382 -0.70 -8.98 -33.89
N ALA A 383 -1.46 -9.08 -32.80
CA ALA A 383 -1.83 -7.94 -31.98
C ALA A 383 -0.61 -7.22 -31.36
N LEU A 384 0.34 -7.99 -30.81
CA LEU A 384 1.59 -7.44 -30.27
C LEU A 384 2.51 -6.93 -31.38
N GLY A 385 2.50 -7.57 -32.54
CA GLY A 385 3.24 -7.16 -33.73
C GLY A 385 2.84 -5.77 -34.20
N GLU A 386 1.54 -5.51 -34.26
CA GLU A 386 0.96 -4.21 -34.59
C GLU A 386 1.35 -3.15 -33.55
N GLN A 387 1.16 -3.45 -32.26
CA GLN A 387 1.50 -2.52 -31.18
C GLN A 387 3.00 -2.22 -31.09
N SER A 388 3.86 -3.18 -31.44
CA SER A 388 5.32 -2.98 -31.48
C SER A 388 5.81 -2.20 -32.70
N GLY A 389 4.92 -1.90 -33.66
CA GLY A 389 5.25 -1.25 -34.91
C GLY A 389 6.11 -2.11 -35.85
N ARG A 390 6.04 -3.45 -35.71
CA ARG A 390 6.83 -4.41 -36.51
C ARG A 390 6.06 -5.06 -37.64
N MET A 391 4.79 -4.71 -37.83
CA MET A 391 4.00 -5.21 -38.95
C MET A 391 4.50 -4.61 -40.27
N GLN A 392 4.63 -5.45 -41.30
CA GLN A 392 4.95 -4.97 -42.64
C GLN A 392 3.72 -4.33 -43.31
N PRO A 393 3.91 -3.50 -44.37
CA PRO A 393 2.81 -2.87 -45.09
C PRO A 393 1.80 -3.85 -45.72
N ASP A 394 2.21 -5.09 -45.95
CA ASP A 394 1.37 -6.18 -46.46
C ASP A 394 0.56 -6.90 -45.36
N GLY A 395 0.68 -6.46 -44.10
CA GLY A 395 0.02 -7.06 -42.94
C GLY A 395 0.73 -8.31 -42.40
N THR A 396 1.95 -8.62 -42.85
CA THR A 396 2.71 -9.79 -42.37
C THR A 396 3.72 -9.42 -41.28
N LEU A 397 3.92 -10.33 -40.33
CA LEU A 397 4.94 -10.16 -39.29
C LEU A 397 6.26 -10.83 -39.72
N PRO A 398 7.39 -10.10 -39.76
CA PRO A 398 8.67 -10.67 -40.12
C PRO A 398 9.12 -11.69 -39.07
N GLY A 399 9.56 -12.86 -39.52
CA GLY A 399 10.07 -13.91 -38.63
C GLY A 399 8.99 -14.70 -37.88
N LEU A 400 7.72 -14.66 -38.31
CA LEU A 400 6.60 -15.41 -37.71
C LEU A 400 6.95 -16.89 -37.43
N LYS A 401 7.64 -17.56 -38.35
CA LYS A 401 8.10 -18.95 -38.16
C LYS A 401 8.96 -19.14 -36.89
N ARG A 402 9.83 -18.18 -36.57
CA ARG A 402 10.68 -18.23 -35.37
C ARG A 402 9.87 -18.00 -34.11
N VAL A 403 8.85 -17.13 -34.19
CA VAL A 403 7.93 -16.86 -33.08
C VAL A 403 7.12 -18.13 -32.76
N LEU A 404 6.45 -18.71 -33.76
CA LEU A 404 5.69 -19.96 -33.61
C LEU A 404 6.57 -21.11 -33.09
N PHE A 405 7.80 -21.24 -33.59
CA PHE A 405 8.74 -22.25 -33.11
C PHE A 405 9.12 -22.05 -31.63
N THR A 406 9.36 -20.80 -31.22
CA THR A 406 9.72 -20.48 -29.82
C THR A 406 8.54 -20.74 -28.89
N ASP A 407 7.34 -20.40 -29.33
CA ASP A 407 6.10 -20.63 -28.59
C ASP A 407 5.80 -22.12 -28.42
N SER A 408 5.90 -22.92 -29.50
CA SER A 408 5.76 -24.38 -29.41
C SER A 408 6.79 -25.03 -28.48
N LEU A 409 8.05 -24.53 -28.48
CA LEU A 409 9.06 -24.98 -27.53
C LEU A 409 8.70 -24.61 -26.09
N ALA A 410 8.14 -23.42 -25.86
CA ALA A 410 7.67 -23.00 -24.55
C ALA A 410 6.49 -23.86 -24.07
N ALA A 411 5.51 -24.13 -24.94
CA ALA A 411 4.39 -25.02 -24.67
C ALA A 411 4.86 -26.43 -24.28
N MET A 412 5.80 -27.01 -25.05
CA MET A 412 6.43 -28.29 -24.74
C MET A 412 7.13 -28.27 -23.37
N TRP A 413 7.87 -27.20 -23.07
CA TRP A 413 8.59 -27.06 -21.81
C TRP A 413 7.63 -26.88 -20.62
N GLY A 414 6.51 -26.18 -20.82
CA GLY A 414 5.41 -26.05 -19.86
C GLY A 414 4.87 -27.42 -19.47
N GLY A 415 4.48 -28.22 -20.47
CA GLY A 415 4.04 -29.59 -20.25
C GLY A 415 5.09 -30.46 -19.55
N PHE A 416 6.36 -30.39 -19.98
CA PHE A 416 7.47 -31.12 -19.35
C PHE A 416 7.66 -30.77 -17.87
N CYS A 417 7.50 -29.49 -17.52
CA CYS A 417 7.55 -29.01 -16.15
C CYS A 417 6.25 -29.24 -15.37
N SER A 418 5.29 -30.01 -15.93
CA SER A 418 3.97 -30.25 -15.33
C SER A 418 3.16 -28.97 -15.07
N ALA A 419 3.41 -27.93 -15.87
CA ALA A 419 2.60 -26.73 -15.95
C ALA A 419 1.63 -26.82 -17.13
N SER A 420 0.72 -25.84 -17.23
CA SER A 420 -0.09 -25.64 -18.44
C SER A 420 0.78 -25.28 -19.65
N SER A 421 0.20 -25.30 -20.86
CA SER A 421 0.86 -24.78 -22.06
C SER A 421 1.34 -23.35 -21.80
N VAL A 422 2.65 -23.12 -21.90
CA VAL A 422 3.23 -21.77 -21.79
C VAL A 422 3.17 -21.15 -23.17
N THR A 423 2.28 -20.18 -23.34
CA THR A 423 2.06 -19.46 -24.59
C THR A 423 2.35 -17.97 -24.45
N SER A 424 2.52 -17.30 -25.59
CA SER A 424 2.49 -15.83 -25.66
C SER A 424 1.16 -15.28 -25.14
N TYR A 425 1.21 -14.25 -24.31
CA TYR A 425 0.01 -13.67 -23.67
C TYR A 425 -0.20 -12.20 -24.06
N ILE A 426 -1.45 -11.82 -24.26
CA ILE A 426 -1.82 -10.51 -24.80
C ILE A 426 -1.48 -9.34 -23.86
N GLU A 427 -1.42 -9.58 -22.55
CA GLU A 427 -1.11 -8.57 -21.53
C GLU A 427 0.32 -8.02 -21.68
N SER A 428 1.21 -8.75 -22.38
CA SER A 428 2.55 -8.27 -22.74
C SER A 428 2.51 -7.03 -23.65
N ALA A 429 1.35 -6.72 -24.24
CA ALA A 429 1.01 -5.45 -24.87
C ALA A 429 1.45 -4.24 -24.03
N SER A 430 1.14 -4.27 -22.73
CA SER A 430 1.51 -3.20 -21.80
C SER A 430 3.03 -3.05 -21.68
N GLY A 431 3.77 -4.16 -21.68
CA GLY A 431 5.23 -4.18 -21.65
C GLY A 431 5.87 -3.68 -22.95
N VAL A 432 5.28 -4.01 -24.10
CA VAL A 432 5.68 -3.49 -25.41
C VAL A 432 5.42 -1.98 -25.50
N GLY A 433 4.24 -1.52 -25.06
CA GLY A 433 3.87 -0.11 -25.01
C GLY A 433 4.77 0.72 -24.07
N ALA A 434 5.25 0.11 -22.98
CA ALA A 434 6.24 0.72 -22.08
C ALA A 434 7.67 0.77 -22.67
N GLY A 435 7.90 0.19 -23.86
CA GLY A 435 9.19 0.23 -24.56
C GLY A 435 9.99 -1.08 -24.53
N GLY A 436 9.40 -2.19 -24.10
CA GLY A 436 10.01 -3.52 -24.17
C GLY A 436 10.21 -3.97 -25.62
N ARG A 437 11.47 -4.02 -26.09
CA ARG A 437 11.79 -4.30 -27.51
C ARG A 437 12.74 -5.48 -27.75
N THR A 438 13.51 -5.89 -26.73
CA THR A 438 14.64 -6.83 -26.85
C THR A 438 14.38 -8.20 -26.21
N GLY A 439 13.24 -8.39 -25.53
CA GLY A 439 12.94 -9.60 -24.75
C GLY A 439 13.60 -9.65 -23.37
N LEU A 440 14.51 -8.73 -23.04
CA LEU A 440 15.16 -8.67 -21.73
C LEU A 440 14.12 -8.51 -20.59
N THR A 441 13.03 -7.78 -20.84
CA THR A 441 11.91 -7.64 -19.90
C THR A 441 11.32 -9.01 -19.55
N SER A 442 11.01 -9.84 -20.55
CA SER A 442 10.46 -11.19 -20.35
C SER A 442 11.43 -12.11 -19.62
N VAL A 443 12.72 -12.05 -19.96
CA VAL A 443 13.77 -12.82 -19.25
C VAL A 443 13.88 -12.38 -17.78
N THR A 444 13.87 -11.07 -17.52
CA THR A 444 13.95 -10.53 -16.16
C THR A 444 12.75 -10.95 -15.33
N VAL A 445 11.55 -10.85 -15.89
CA VAL A 445 10.32 -11.31 -15.26
C VAL A 445 10.39 -12.81 -14.96
N GLY A 446 10.85 -13.62 -15.91
CA GLY A 446 11.04 -15.06 -15.71
C GLY A 446 12.01 -15.39 -14.57
N VAL A 447 13.15 -14.71 -14.49
CA VAL A 447 14.13 -14.86 -13.38
C VAL A 447 13.51 -14.48 -12.04
N LEU A 448 12.76 -13.37 -11.99
CA LEU A 448 12.08 -12.95 -10.76
C LEU A 448 11.01 -13.94 -10.31
N PHE A 449 10.24 -14.52 -11.25
CA PHE A 449 9.28 -15.58 -10.95
C PHE A 449 9.95 -16.87 -10.47
N LEU A 450 11.11 -17.23 -11.04
CA LEU A 450 11.91 -18.35 -10.54
C LEU A 450 12.38 -18.11 -9.10
N CYS A 451 12.84 -16.90 -8.78
CA CYS A 451 13.16 -16.53 -7.39
C CYS A 451 11.92 -16.54 -6.47
N ALA A 452 10.75 -16.18 -7.00
CA ALA A 452 9.50 -16.16 -6.26
C ALA A 452 8.96 -17.54 -5.91
N LEU A 453 9.43 -18.63 -6.54
CA LEU A 453 9.05 -20.01 -6.17
C LEU A 453 9.31 -20.33 -4.71
N VAL A 454 10.33 -19.71 -4.11
CA VAL A 454 10.68 -19.83 -2.70
C VAL A 454 9.55 -19.31 -1.79
N LEU A 455 8.71 -18.40 -2.31
CA LEU A 455 7.54 -17.80 -1.64
C LEU A 455 6.22 -18.49 -2.02
N ALA A 456 6.24 -19.63 -2.72
CA ALA A 456 5.03 -20.36 -3.12
C ALA A 456 4.04 -20.63 -1.96
N PRO A 457 4.47 -20.99 -0.73
CA PRO A 457 3.53 -21.17 0.39
C PRO A 457 2.72 -19.92 0.72
N LEU A 458 3.28 -18.73 0.51
CA LEU A 458 2.59 -17.47 0.76
C LEU A 458 1.50 -17.24 -0.29
N ALA A 459 1.79 -17.54 -1.56
CA ALA A 459 0.81 -17.43 -2.64
C ALA A 459 -0.35 -18.44 -2.45
N GLN A 460 -0.06 -19.67 -2.04
CA GLN A 460 -1.06 -20.71 -1.79
C GLN A 460 -1.96 -20.43 -0.57
N ALA A 461 -1.49 -19.62 0.38
CA ALA A 461 -2.30 -19.24 1.54
C ALA A 461 -3.32 -18.13 1.25
N VAL A 462 -3.21 -17.47 0.09
CA VAL A 462 -4.20 -16.46 -0.33
C VAL A 462 -5.45 -17.19 -0.82
N PRO A 463 -6.62 -16.96 -0.20
CA PRO A 463 -7.86 -17.59 -0.64
C PRO A 463 -8.29 -17.08 -2.02
N ALA A 464 -8.93 -17.95 -2.81
CA ALA A 464 -9.35 -17.62 -4.18
C ALA A 464 -10.32 -16.41 -4.21
N GLU A 465 -11.16 -16.28 -3.19
CA GLU A 465 -12.10 -15.19 -3.00
C GLU A 465 -11.38 -13.83 -2.86
N ALA A 466 -10.17 -13.80 -2.29
CA ALA A 466 -9.38 -12.57 -2.21
C ALA A 466 -8.88 -12.15 -3.60
N THR A 467 -8.47 -13.11 -4.44
CA THR A 467 -7.99 -12.83 -5.80
C THR A 467 -9.11 -12.57 -6.81
N ALA A 468 -10.33 -13.03 -6.54
CA ALA A 468 -11.48 -12.90 -7.46
C ALA A 468 -11.77 -11.44 -7.82
N ALA A 469 -11.72 -10.52 -6.85
CA ALA A 469 -11.96 -9.10 -7.10
C ALA A 469 -10.94 -8.49 -8.09
N ALA A 470 -9.67 -8.91 -7.99
CA ALA A 470 -8.64 -8.47 -8.93
C ALA A 470 -8.88 -9.03 -10.33
N LEU A 471 -9.24 -10.31 -10.44
CA LEU A 471 -9.53 -10.95 -11.74
C LEU A 471 -10.76 -10.34 -12.43
N ILE A 472 -11.83 -10.03 -11.69
CA ILE A 472 -13.02 -9.35 -12.24
C ILE A 472 -12.64 -7.99 -12.81
N VAL A 473 -11.83 -7.23 -12.09
CA VAL A 473 -11.40 -5.90 -12.54
C VAL A 473 -10.49 -6.00 -13.75
N VAL A 474 -9.55 -6.95 -13.77
CA VAL A 474 -8.68 -7.18 -14.93
C VAL A 474 -9.53 -7.58 -16.15
N GLY A 475 -10.50 -8.48 -16.00
CA GLY A 475 -11.43 -8.85 -17.07
C GLY A 475 -12.23 -7.65 -17.59
N PHE A 476 -12.72 -6.79 -16.70
CA PHE A 476 -13.36 -5.53 -17.09
C PHE A 476 -12.41 -4.61 -17.88
N MET A 477 -11.14 -4.52 -17.49
CA MET A 477 -10.16 -3.74 -18.23
C MET A 477 -9.90 -4.33 -19.62
N MET A 478 -9.89 -5.65 -19.78
CA MET A 478 -9.74 -6.31 -21.08
C MET A 478 -10.93 -6.04 -22.01
N MET A 479 -12.13 -5.81 -21.47
CA MET A 479 -13.30 -5.39 -22.27
C MET A 479 -13.12 -4.03 -22.95
N SER A 480 -12.13 -3.22 -22.55
CA SER A 480 -11.85 -1.95 -23.25
C SER A 480 -11.45 -2.14 -24.72
N VAL A 481 -10.81 -3.28 -25.06
CA VAL A 481 -10.39 -3.62 -26.43
C VAL A 481 -11.58 -3.84 -27.36
N VAL A 482 -12.76 -4.17 -26.82
CA VAL A 482 -14.00 -4.32 -27.60
C VAL A 482 -14.38 -3.02 -28.30
N ARG A 483 -13.97 -1.86 -27.77
CA ARG A 483 -14.22 -0.54 -28.40
C ARG A 483 -13.55 -0.42 -29.78
N ASP A 484 -12.44 -1.12 -29.99
CA ASP A 484 -11.66 -1.02 -31.23
C ASP A 484 -12.24 -1.91 -32.35
N ILE A 485 -13.27 -2.71 -32.05
CA ILE A 485 -13.96 -3.55 -33.03
C ILE A 485 -14.86 -2.69 -33.91
N ASP A 486 -14.65 -2.74 -35.24
CA ASP A 486 -15.53 -2.12 -36.22
C ASP A 486 -16.84 -2.91 -36.35
N PHE A 487 -17.86 -2.50 -35.59
CA PHE A 487 -19.20 -3.09 -35.62
C PHE A 487 -19.99 -2.75 -36.89
N SER A 488 -19.50 -1.87 -37.77
CA SER A 488 -20.16 -1.59 -39.06
C SER A 488 -19.94 -2.71 -40.08
N ARG A 489 -18.86 -3.49 -39.90
CA ARG A 489 -18.51 -4.60 -40.79
C ARG A 489 -19.01 -5.93 -40.21
N TYR A 490 -20.13 -6.43 -40.73
CA TYR A 490 -20.75 -7.68 -40.25
C TYR A 490 -19.81 -8.90 -40.24
N ALA A 491 -18.86 -8.97 -41.19
CA ALA A 491 -17.89 -10.05 -41.29
C ALA A 491 -16.97 -10.15 -40.06
N THR A 492 -16.72 -9.05 -39.36
CA THR A 492 -15.92 -9.00 -38.11
C THR A 492 -16.81 -8.89 -36.87
N ALA A 493 -17.90 -8.14 -36.96
CA ALA A 493 -18.81 -7.87 -35.85
C ALA A 493 -19.55 -9.12 -35.35
N VAL A 494 -20.08 -9.95 -36.26
CA VAL A 494 -20.86 -11.15 -35.87
C VAL A 494 -19.99 -12.20 -35.18
N PRO A 495 -18.80 -12.57 -35.70
CA PRO A 495 -17.90 -13.47 -34.99
C PRO A 495 -17.46 -12.93 -33.63
N ALA A 496 -17.10 -11.65 -33.54
CA ALA A 496 -16.67 -11.04 -32.27
C ALA A 496 -17.78 -11.03 -31.21
N PHE A 497 -19.01 -10.72 -31.62
CA PHE A 497 -20.18 -10.78 -30.73
C PHE A 497 -20.47 -12.20 -30.22
N LEU A 498 -20.41 -13.20 -31.11
CA LEU A 498 -20.60 -14.60 -30.72
C LEU A 498 -19.49 -15.08 -29.78
N ILE A 499 -18.24 -14.70 -30.03
CA ILE A 499 -17.10 -15.01 -29.16
C ILE A 499 -17.32 -14.43 -27.75
N LEU A 500 -17.73 -13.17 -27.65
CA LEU A 500 -18.02 -12.51 -26.37
C LEU A 500 -19.15 -13.18 -25.57
N LEU A 501 -20.10 -13.85 -26.23
CA LEU A 501 -21.21 -14.54 -25.58
C LEU A 501 -20.91 -16.01 -25.23
N VAL A 502 -20.08 -16.67 -26.04
CA VAL A 502 -19.93 -18.14 -26.00
C VAL A 502 -18.65 -18.57 -25.27
N ILE A 503 -17.58 -17.76 -25.29
CA ILE A 503 -16.36 -18.09 -24.55
C ILE A 503 -16.57 -17.71 -23.07
N PRO A 504 -16.46 -18.69 -22.14
CA PRO A 504 -16.77 -18.51 -20.72
C PRO A 504 -15.71 -17.72 -19.93
#